data_AF-M5G807-F1
#
_entry.id   AF-M5G807-F1
#
_cell.length_a   1.000
_cell.length_b   1.000
_cell.length_c   1.000
_cell.angle_alpha   90.00
_cell.angle_beta   90.00
_cell.angle_gamma   90.00
#
_symmetry.space_group_name_H-M   'P 1'
#
loop_
_entity.id
_entity.type
_entity.pdbx_description
1 polymer ?
#
loop_
_entity_poly.entity_id
_entity_poly.type
_entity_poly.pdbx_seq_one_letter_code
_entity_poly.pdbx_strand_id
1 'polypeptide(L)'
;MNGDMQHAEDPHYAALRAQANEEGDKMSACFDRAHETYESGDGAAAKQLSNEGRAHKEKMEQLNREAADWIFAANNSSSPPGTIDLHGLYVQEAIERTELALQAAQSRGGSNLRVIVGKGLHSKNHVAKIKPAIEQLMAKYSFAAELDSQNEGVLVVHLGGEAQGRRGMDADEVTRRLNSDEKCVIM
;
A
#
# COMPACT_ATOMS: atom_id res chain seq x y z
N MET A 1 14.26 -9.51 23.10
CA MET A 1 14.77 -8.25 22.52
C MET A 1 13.90 -7.95 21.32
N ASN A 2 12.92 -7.06 21.48
CA ASN A 2 11.93 -6.73 20.45
C ASN A 2 12.56 -5.68 19.52
N GLY A 3 13.11 -6.14 18.40
CA GLY A 3 13.79 -5.29 17.41
C GLY A 3 12.86 -4.69 16.35
N ASP A 4 11.57 -5.02 16.40
CA ASP A 4 10.59 -4.86 15.30
C ASP A 4 10.02 -3.44 15.12
N MET A 5 10.59 -2.40 15.73
CA MET A 5 10.01 -1.04 15.70
C MET A 5 11.01 0.11 15.48
N GLN A 6 12.28 -0.20 15.18
CA GLN A 6 13.35 0.82 15.19
C GLN A 6 13.23 1.88 14.08
N HIS A 7 12.49 1.60 13.00
CA HIS A 7 12.44 2.48 11.84
C HIS A 7 11.13 3.28 11.72
N ALA A 8 10.01 2.81 12.28
CA ALA A 8 8.76 3.56 12.27
C ALA A 8 8.77 4.77 13.25
N GLU A 9 9.70 4.77 14.20
CA GLU A 9 9.96 5.91 15.10
C GLU A 9 11.04 6.86 14.54
N ASP A 10 11.52 6.63 13.31
CA ASP A 10 12.53 7.48 12.71
C ASP A 10 11.96 8.89 12.42
N PRO A 11 12.64 9.96 12.85
CA PRO A 11 12.16 11.32 12.65
C PRO A 11 12.02 11.70 11.17
N HIS A 12 12.77 11.07 10.26
CA HIS A 12 12.64 11.28 8.83
C HIS A 12 11.33 10.72 8.29
N TYR A 13 10.98 9.48 8.65
CA TYR A 13 9.70 8.87 8.29
C TYR A 13 8.52 9.67 8.87
N ALA A 14 8.62 10.07 10.15
CA ALA A 14 7.60 10.88 10.80
C ALA A 14 7.41 12.24 10.11
N ALA A 15 8.50 12.90 9.69
CA ALA A 15 8.45 14.17 8.97
C ALA A 15 7.82 14.04 7.58
N LEU A 16 8.12 12.96 6.84
CA LEU A 16 7.50 12.71 5.53
C LEU A 16 6.00 12.45 5.67
N ARG A 17 5.59 11.62 6.64
CA ARG A 17 4.17 11.38 6.93
C ARG A 17 3.44 12.64 7.39
N ALA A 18 4.09 13.47 8.21
CA ALA A 18 3.51 14.74 8.64
C ALA A 18 3.27 15.69 7.46
N GLN A 19 4.25 15.82 6.55
CA GLN A 19 4.10 16.62 5.34
C GLN A 19 3.01 16.07 4.42
N ALA A 20 2.93 14.74 4.24
CA ALA A 20 1.87 14.12 3.46
C ALA A 20 0.49 14.40 4.05
N ASN A 21 0.35 14.32 5.37
CA ASN A 21 -0.91 14.64 6.05
C ASN A 21 -1.28 16.12 5.86
N GLU A 22 -0.32 17.05 5.95
CA GLU A 22 -0.58 18.47 5.71
C GLU A 22 -1.05 18.75 4.28
N GLU A 23 -0.46 18.09 3.28
CA GLU A 23 -0.93 18.18 1.90
C GLU A 23 -2.32 17.54 1.73
N GLY A 24 -2.64 16.48 2.48
CA GLY A 24 -3.97 15.88 2.54
C GLY A 24 -5.03 16.81 3.13
N ASP A 25 -4.69 17.56 4.18
CA ASP A 25 -5.58 18.56 4.78
C ASP A 25 -5.87 19.72 3.80
N LYS A 26 -4.84 20.19 3.08
CA LYS A 26 -4.99 21.19 2.00
C LYS A 26 -5.86 20.66 0.87
N MET A 27 -5.64 19.42 0.44
CA MET A 27 -6.45 18.74 -0.56
C MET A 27 -7.94 18.72 -0.16
N SER A 28 -8.25 18.29 1.08
CA SER A 28 -9.63 18.25 1.57
C SER A 28 -10.25 19.65 1.52
N ALA A 29 -9.55 20.66 2.05
CA ALA A 29 -10.03 22.03 2.06
C ALA A 29 -10.27 22.59 0.64
N CYS A 30 -9.43 22.26 -0.34
CA CYS A 30 -9.63 22.64 -1.73
C CYS A 30 -10.87 21.99 -2.33
N PHE A 31 -11.10 20.69 -2.07
CA PHE A 31 -12.28 19.99 -2.59
C PHE A 31 -13.57 20.44 -1.92
N ASP A 32 -13.57 20.67 -0.62
CA ASP A 32 -14.72 21.21 0.11
C ASP A 32 -15.12 22.58 -0.47
N ARG A 33 -14.15 23.48 -0.62
CA ARG A 33 -14.38 24.81 -1.24
C ARG A 33 -14.80 24.72 -2.71
N ALA A 34 -14.24 23.78 -3.47
CA ALA A 34 -14.62 23.56 -4.86
C ALA A 34 -16.10 23.14 -4.95
N HIS A 35 -16.54 22.27 -4.03
CA HIS A 35 -17.92 21.80 -3.96
C HIS A 35 -18.88 22.95 -3.65
N GLU A 36 -18.60 23.72 -2.59
CA GLU A 36 -19.42 24.89 -2.20
C GLU A 36 -19.51 25.94 -3.34
N THR A 37 -18.41 26.15 -4.05
CA THR A 37 -18.33 27.13 -5.16
C THR A 37 -19.11 26.65 -6.38
N TYR A 38 -19.09 25.34 -6.64
CA TYR A 38 -19.89 24.72 -7.71
C TYR A 38 -21.38 24.82 -7.39
N GLU A 39 -21.79 24.54 -6.15
CA GLU A 39 -23.18 24.69 -5.69
C GLU A 39 -23.66 26.15 -5.77
N SER A 40 -22.74 27.11 -5.60
CA SER A 40 -23.01 28.54 -5.77
C SER A 40 -23.09 29.00 -7.23
N GLY A 41 -22.87 28.10 -8.20
CA GLY A 41 -23.03 28.36 -9.64
C GLY A 41 -21.77 28.86 -10.36
N ASP A 42 -20.63 28.97 -9.69
CA ASP A 42 -19.35 29.34 -10.32
C ASP A 42 -18.50 28.10 -10.64
N GLY A 43 -18.87 27.43 -11.73
CA GLY A 43 -18.15 26.24 -12.19
C GLY A 43 -16.69 26.51 -12.61
N ALA A 44 -16.35 27.73 -13.01
CA ALA A 44 -14.99 28.07 -13.42
C ALA A 44 -14.05 28.17 -12.21
N ALA A 45 -14.48 28.86 -11.16
CA ALA A 45 -13.75 28.93 -9.89
C ALA A 45 -13.69 27.56 -9.19
N ALA A 46 -14.78 26.80 -9.21
CA ALA A 46 -14.80 25.44 -8.68
C ALA A 46 -13.77 24.52 -9.38
N LYS A 47 -13.63 24.65 -10.71
CA LYS A 47 -12.64 23.88 -11.47
C LYS A 47 -11.20 24.27 -11.12
N GLN A 48 -10.92 25.54 -10.86
CA GLN A 48 -9.60 25.98 -10.40
C GLN A 48 -9.26 25.36 -9.04
N LEU A 49 -10.18 25.43 -8.07
CA LEU A 49 -10.01 24.83 -6.74
C LEU A 49 -9.88 23.30 -6.82
N SER A 50 -10.62 22.64 -7.71
CA SER A 50 -10.51 21.20 -7.95
C SER A 50 -9.12 20.84 -8.51
N ASN A 51 -8.59 21.62 -9.46
CA ASN A 51 -7.25 21.41 -10.00
C ASN A 51 -6.16 21.61 -8.92
N GLU A 52 -6.32 22.60 -8.04
CA GLU A 52 -5.43 22.82 -6.89
C GLU A 52 -5.49 21.65 -5.91
N GLY A 53 -6.69 21.16 -5.58
CA GLY A 53 -6.88 19.96 -4.77
C GLY A 53 -6.21 18.72 -5.37
N ARG A 54 -6.26 18.56 -6.70
CA ARG A 54 -5.54 17.49 -7.41
C ARG A 54 -4.03 17.62 -7.28
N ALA A 55 -3.47 18.82 -7.40
CA ALA A 55 -2.04 19.04 -7.22
C ALA A 55 -1.59 18.69 -5.78
N HIS A 56 -2.38 19.07 -4.77
CA HIS A 56 -2.13 18.67 -3.38
C HIS A 56 -2.22 17.16 -3.19
N LYS A 57 -3.20 16.50 -3.83
CA LYS A 57 -3.32 15.04 -3.84
C LYS A 57 -2.07 14.37 -4.41
N GLU A 58 -1.61 14.81 -5.58
CA GLU A 58 -0.41 14.24 -6.22
C GLU A 58 0.83 14.39 -5.34
N LYS A 59 0.98 15.56 -4.70
CA LYS A 59 2.09 15.81 -3.77
C LYS A 59 2.01 14.97 -2.49
N MET A 60 0.81 14.83 -1.92
CA MET A 60 0.56 13.93 -0.79
C MET A 60 0.93 12.48 -1.15
N GLU A 61 0.48 11.98 -2.30
CA GLU A 61 0.78 10.62 -2.77
C GLU A 61 2.28 10.43 -2.99
N GLN A 62 2.98 11.42 -3.54
CA GLN A 62 4.43 11.39 -3.70
C GLN A 62 5.17 11.28 -2.36
N LEU A 63 4.80 12.11 -1.37
CA LEU A 63 5.40 12.09 -0.03
C LEU A 63 5.11 10.78 0.71
N ASN A 64 3.89 10.27 0.59
CA ASN A 64 3.53 8.96 1.16
C ASN A 64 4.34 7.83 0.51
N ARG A 65 4.52 7.86 -0.81
CA ARG A 65 5.35 6.89 -1.53
C ARG A 65 6.80 6.96 -1.06
N GLU A 66 7.37 8.16 -0.94
CA GLU A 66 8.74 8.32 -0.43
C GLU A 66 8.91 7.77 1.00
N ALA A 67 7.94 8.06 1.88
CA ALA A 67 7.92 7.50 3.23
C ALA A 67 7.82 5.97 3.23
N ALA A 68 6.93 5.42 2.39
CA ALA A 68 6.71 3.99 2.23
C ALA A 68 7.97 3.27 1.70
N ASP A 69 8.62 3.84 0.70
CA ASP A 69 9.82 3.30 0.08
C ASP A 69 10.98 3.27 1.08
N TRP A 70 11.13 4.35 1.86
CA TRP A 70 12.15 4.46 2.89
C TRP A 70 11.97 3.41 4.00
N ILE A 71 10.77 3.32 4.60
CA ILE A 71 10.50 2.37 5.69
C ILE A 71 10.57 0.93 5.19
N PHE A 72 10.07 0.67 3.98
CA PHE A 72 10.15 -0.64 3.36
C PHE A 72 11.61 -1.03 3.15
N ALA A 73 12.44 -0.16 2.57
CA ALA A 73 13.86 -0.45 2.39
C ALA A 73 14.58 -0.68 3.73
N ALA A 74 14.31 0.14 4.74
CA ALA A 74 14.90 0.00 6.07
C ALA A 74 14.55 -1.36 6.72
N ASN A 75 13.26 -1.73 6.74
CA ASN A 75 12.80 -2.99 7.34
C ASN A 75 13.29 -4.22 6.55
N ASN A 76 13.31 -4.13 5.21
CA ASN A 76 13.68 -5.26 4.36
C ASN A 76 15.19 -5.43 4.19
N SER A 77 16.01 -4.44 4.55
CA SER A 77 17.48 -4.53 4.49
C SER A 77 18.05 -5.64 5.36
N SER A 78 17.36 -5.98 6.47
CA SER A 78 17.76 -7.05 7.39
C SER A 78 16.94 -8.32 7.24
N SER A 79 15.99 -8.35 6.29
CA SER A 79 15.06 -9.47 6.14
C SER A 79 15.67 -10.61 5.33
N PRO A 80 15.40 -11.88 5.70
CA PRO A 80 15.89 -13.03 4.96
C PRO A 80 15.28 -13.09 3.54
N PRO A 81 15.96 -13.75 2.58
CA PRO A 81 15.45 -13.87 1.22
C PRO A 81 14.08 -14.55 1.20
N GLY A 82 13.16 -14.00 0.39
CA GLY A 82 11.77 -14.47 0.34
C GLY A 82 10.91 -14.01 1.52
N THR A 83 11.36 -12.99 2.26
CA THR A 83 10.58 -12.32 3.30
C THR A 83 10.40 -10.85 2.94
N ILE A 84 9.18 -10.33 3.10
CA ILE A 84 8.88 -8.92 3.01
C ILE A 84 8.29 -8.41 4.31
N ASP A 85 8.73 -7.23 4.74
CA ASP A 85 8.16 -6.52 5.88
C ASP A 85 7.35 -5.31 5.42
N LEU A 86 6.06 -5.30 5.78
CA LEU A 86 5.07 -4.27 5.45
C LEU A 86 4.65 -3.45 6.67
N HIS A 87 5.34 -3.60 7.80
CA HIS A 87 5.13 -2.77 8.98
C HIS A 87 5.32 -1.29 8.64
N GLY A 88 4.39 -0.46 9.12
CA GLY A 88 4.45 1.00 8.95
C GLY A 88 3.97 1.49 7.59
N LEU A 89 3.55 0.59 6.71
CA LEU A 89 2.88 0.93 5.46
C LEU A 89 1.39 1.15 5.65
N TYR A 90 0.80 1.97 4.79
CA TYR A 90 -0.65 2.03 4.63
C TYR A 90 -1.15 0.81 3.86
N VAL A 91 -2.46 0.56 3.95
CA VAL A 91 -3.09 -0.62 3.37
C VAL A 91 -2.83 -0.73 1.86
N GLN A 92 -2.98 0.38 1.13
CA GLN A 92 -2.78 0.41 -0.31
C GLN A 92 -1.30 0.16 -0.68
N GLU A 93 -0.38 0.85 0.00
CA GLU A 93 1.07 0.67 -0.17
C GLU A 93 1.49 -0.79 0.09
N ALA A 94 0.93 -1.40 1.14
CA ALA A 94 1.19 -2.78 1.51
C ALA A 94 0.68 -3.76 0.44
N ILE A 95 -0.49 -3.52 -0.14
CA ILE A 95 -1.01 -4.30 -1.25
C ILE A 95 -0.04 -4.23 -2.43
N GLU A 96 0.28 -3.03 -2.91
CA GLU A 96 1.16 -2.82 -4.07
C GLU A 96 2.53 -3.50 -3.89
N ARG A 97 3.13 -3.35 -2.71
CA ARG A 97 4.42 -3.99 -2.37
C ARG A 97 4.31 -5.50 -2.33
N THR A 98 3.22 -6.04 -1.81
CA THR A 98 2.96 -7.49 -1.81
C THR A 98 2.82 -8.01 -3.23
N GLU A 99 2.09 -7.32 -4.09
CA GLU A 99 1.91 -7.73 -5.49
C GLU A 99 3.25 -7.79 -6.23
N LEU A 100 4.07 -6.75 -6.11
CA LEU A 100 5.41 -6.73 -6.71
C LEU A 100 6.30 -7.87 -6.17
N ALA A 101 6.24 -8.14 -4.87
CA ALA A 101 7.01 -9.21 -4.24
C ALA A 101 6.56 -10.61 -4.68
N LEU A 102 5.25 -10.84 -4.81
CA LEU A 102 4.68 -12.09 -5.32
C LEU A 102 5.13 -12.35 -6.76
N GLN A 103 5.08 -11.33 -7.62
CA GLN A 103 5.55 -11.43 -9.00
C GLN A 103 7.04 -11.75 -9.05
N ALA A 104 7.85 -11.00 -8.31
CA ALA A 104 9.29 -11.22 -8.27
C ALA A 104 9.65 -12.61 -7.72
N ALA A 105 8.90 -13.11 -6.73
CA ALA A 105 9.10 -14.44 -6.17
C ALA A 105 8.69 -15.54 -7.16
N GLN A 106 7.58 -15.38 -7.90
CA GLN A 106 7.19 -16.29 -8.97
C GLN A 106 8.21 -16.34 -10.11
N SER A 107 8.69 -15.17 -10.58
CA SER A 107 9.71 -15.11 -11.64
C SER A 107 11.03 -15.76 -11.23
N ARG A 108 11.36 -15.75 -9.94
CA ARG A 108 12.53 -16.46 -9.39
C ARG A 108 12.31 -17.95 -9.15
N GLY A 109 11.10 -18.47 -9.36
CA GLY A 109 10.74 -19.86 -9.02
C GLY A 109 10.72 -20.13 -7.52
N GLY A 110 10.50 -19.10 -6.69
CA GLY A 110 10.41 -19.24 -5.25
C GLY A 110 9.18 -20.05 -4.85
N SER A 111 9.33 -20.98 -3.91
CA SER A 111 8.22 -21.83 -3.47
C SER A 111 7.28 -21.11 -2.51
N ASN A 112 7.79 -20.21 -1.65
CA ASN A 112 7.03 -19.52 -0.63
C ASN A 112 7.48 -18.05 -0.50
N LEU A 113 6.59 -17.17 -0.08
CA LEU A 113 6.84 -15.77 0.29
C LEU A 113 6.33 -15.52 1.70
N ARG A 114 7.19 -15.03 2.60
CA ARG A 114 6.80 -14.64 3.97
C ARG A 114 6.47 -13.15 3.97
N VAL A 115 5.29 -12.77 4.46
CA VAL A 115 4.80 -11.39 4.50
C VAL A 115 4.58 -11.01 5.96
N ILE A 116 5.37 -10.07 6.48
CA ILE A 116 5.24 -9.56 7.84
C ILE A 116 4.25 -8.39 7.80
N VAL A 117 3.04 -8.61 8.32
CA VAL A 117 1.95 -7.61 8.40
C VAL A 117 1.92 -6.90 9.76
N GLY A 118 2.73 -7.37 10.72
CA GLY A 118 2.79 -6.86 12.08
C GLY A 118 1.69 -7.43 12.98
N LYS A 119 1.97 -7.55 14.28
CA LYS A 119 1.09 -8.24 15.25
C LYS A 119 -0.15 -7.43 15.69
N GLY A 120 -0.31 -6.19 15.23
CA GLY A 120 -1.41 -5.30 15.62
C GLY A 120 -1.40 -4.85 17.09
N LEU A 121 -0.43 -5.27 17.91
CA LEU A 121 -0.44 -5.14 19.37
C LEU A 121 -0.37 -3.70 19.93
N HIS A 122 0.08 -2.69 19.16
CA HIS A 122 0.28 -1.32 19.66
C HIS A 122 -0.17 -0.20 18.69
N SER A 123 -1.09 -0.49 17.77
CA SER A 123 -1.74 0.57 17.00
C SER A 123 -2.54 1.47 17.95
N LYS A 124 -2.27 2.79 17.96
CA LYS A 124 -3.01 3.79 18.76
C LYS A 124 -4.54 3.76 18.52
N ASN A 125 -5.02 3.05 17.49
CA ASN A 125 -6.45 2.84 17.19
C ASN A 125 -6.86 1.37 16.95
N HIS A 126 -6.07 0.35 17.32
CA HIS A 126 -6.50 -1.07 17.31
C HIS A 126 -7.07 -1.64 15.98
N VAL A 127 -6.74 -1.07 14.81
CA VAL A 127 -7.16 -1.67 13.53
C VAL A 127 -5.95 -2.12 12.74
N ALA A 128 -5.62 -3.41 12.84
CA ALA A 128 -4.71 -4.07 11.91
C ALA A 128 -5.39 -4.17 10.53
N LYS A 129 -5.44 -3.05 9.78
CA LYS A 129 -6.11 -3.01 8.46
C LYS A 129 -5.33 -3.73 7.36
N ILE A 130 -4.02 -3.91 7.56
CA ILE A 130 -3.13 -4.54 6.56
C ILE A 130 -3.42 -6.05 6.48
N LYS A 131 -3.50 -6.76 7.60
CA LYS A 131 -3.80 -8.19 7.65
C LYS A 131 -5.01 -8.60 6.79
N PRO A 132 -6.23 -8.08 7.03
CA PRO A 132 -7.41 -8.47 6.25
C PRO A 132 -7.32 -8.03 4.79
N ALA A 133 -6.59 -6.96 4.49
CA ALA A 133 -6.37 -6.51 3.12
C ALA A 133 -5.46 -7.46 2.34
N ILE A 134 -4.39 -7.94 2.96
CA ILE A 134 -3.50 -8.95 2.36
C ILE A 134 -4.22 -10.30 2.25
N GLU A 135 -4.99 -10.73 3.26
CA GLU A 135 -5.80 -11.95 3.17
C GLU A 135 -6.79 -11.89 1.99
N GLN A 136 -7.48 -10.77 1.80
CA GLN A 136 -8.35 -10.54 0.65
C GLN A 136 -7.59 -10.56 -0.68
N LEU A 137 -6.38 -10.00 -0.72
CA LEU A 137 -5.51 -10.03 -1.89
C LEU A 137 -5.14 -11.46 -2.28
N MET A 138 -4.76 -12.29 -1.30
CA MET A 138 -4.42 -13.70 -1.53
C MET A 138 -5.63 -14.50 -1.99
N ALA A 139 -6.79 -14.30 -1.37
CA ALA A 139 -8.04 -14.92 -1.79
C ALA A 139 -8.42 -14.54 -3.23
N LYS A 140 -8.24 -13.26 -3.60
CA LYS A 140 -8.49 -12.75 -4.95
C LYS A 140 -7.59 -13.42 -5.98
N TYR A 141 -6.31 -13.60 -5.68
CA TYR A 141 -5.34 -14.23 -6.57
C TYR A 141 -5.27 -15.76 -6.43
N SER A 142 -6.12 -16.36 -5.58
CA SER A 142 -6.14 -17.80 -5.32
C SER A 142 -4.81 -18.37 -4.83
N PHE A 143 -4.01 -17.56 -4.12
CA PHE A 143 -2.81 -18.05 -3.46
C PHE A 143 -3.18 -18.73 -2.13
N ALA A 144 -2.57 -19.88 -1.85
CA ALA A 144 -2.64 -20.49 -0.53
C ALA A 144 -1.80 -19.64 0.43
N ALA A 145 -2.46 -19.01 1.41
CA ALA A 145 -1.81 -18.20 2.43
C ALA A 145 -2.19 -18.72 3.81
N GLU A 146 -1.18 -18.97 4.65
CA GLU A 146 -1.35 -19.47 6.00
C GLU A 146 -0.67 -18.53 7.00
N LEU A 147 -1.29 -18.32 8.16
CA LEU A 147 -0.65 -17.58 9.24
C LEU A 147 0.38 -18.48 9.93
N ASP A 148 1.56 -17.91 10.20
CA ASP A 148 2.59 -18.63 10.94
C ASP A 148 2.12 -18.88 12.38
N SER A 149 2.00 -20.17 12.75
CA SER A 149 1.57 -20.61 14.09
C SER A 149 2.43 -20.07 15.24
N GLN A 150 3.67 -19.66 14.97
CA GLN A 150 4.58 -19.09 15.97
C GLN A 150 4.58 -17.55 15.97
N ASN A 151 4.03 -16.92 14.93
CA ASN A 151 4.02 -15.46 14.82
C ASN A 151 2.81 -14.97 14.00
N GLU A 152 1.72 -14.61 14.69
CA GLU A 152 0.46 -14.14 14.09
C GLU A 152 0.59 -12.88 13.22
N GLY A 153 1.75 -12.21 13.27
CA GLY A 153 2.10 -11.09 12.40
C GLY A 153 2.77 -11.49 11.08
N VAL A 154 2.92 -12.78 10.78
CA VAL A 154 3.57 -13.29 9.56
C VAL A 154 2.61 -14.18 8.79
N LEU A 155 2.38 -13.85 7.52
CA LEU A 155 1.60 -14.62 6.56
C LEU A 155 2.56 -15.33 5.60
N VAL A 156 2.49 -16.64 5.51
CA VAL A 156 3.28 -17.46 4.57
C VAL A 156 2.40 -17.75 3.36
N VAL A 157 2.81 -17.24 2.21
CA VAL A 157 2.14 -17.43 0.93
C VAL A 157 2.87 -18.50 0.14
N HIS A 158 2.18 -19.57 -0.21
CA HIS A 158 2.70 -20.65 -1.03
C HIS A 158 2.51 -20.30 -2.51
N LEU A 159 3.64 -20.17 -3.21
CA LEU A 159 3.73 -19.89 -4.64
C LEU A 159 3.93 -21.18 -5.46
N GLY A 160 4.43 -22.23 -4.81
CA GLY A 160 4.63 -23.56 -5.39
C GLY A 160 3.45 -24.47 -5.11
N GLY A 161 2.55 -24.61 -6.07
CA GLY A 161 1.49 -25.61 -6.02
C GLY A 161 1.17 -26.14 -7.42
N GLU A 162 1.62 -27.35 -7.71
CA GLU A 162 1.09 -28.22 -8.78
C GLU A 162 -0.38 -28.63 -8.55
N ALA A 163 -1.09 -28.01 -7.60
CA ALA A 163 -2.49 -28.27 -7.31
C ALA A 163 -3.36 -27.16 -7.89
N GLN A 164 -4.14 -27.56 -8.90
CA GLN A 164 -5.25 -26.84 -9.55
C GLN A 164 -4.84 -25.87 -10.66
N GLY A 165 -5.03 -26.36 -11.89
CA GLY A 165 -4.77 -25.67 -13.14
C GLY A 165 -5.28 -24.23 -13.16
N ARG A 166 -4.37 -23.33 -13.58
CA ARG A 166 -4.61 -21.95 -14.02
C ARG A 166 -5.26 -21.05 -12.97
N ARG A 167 -4.43 -20.46 -12.10
CA ARG A 167 -4.59 -19.09 -11.57
C ARG A 167 -3.35 -18.69 -10.77
N GLY A 168 -2.34 -18.17 -11.47
CA GLY A 168 -1.39 -17.23 -10.88
C GLY A 168 -1.90 -15.80 -11.12
N MET A 169 -1.15 -14.79 -10.66
CA MET A 169 -1.31 -13.44 -11.21
C MET A 169 -1.06 -13.51 -12.71
N ASP A 170 -2.12 -13.51 -13.51
CA ASP A 170 -2.00 -13.35 -14.95
C ASP A 170 -1.32 -12.00 -15.16
N ALA A 171 -0.08 -12.01 -15.65
CA ALA A 171 0.71 -10.79 -15.86
C ALA A 171 -0.07 -9.76 -16.69
N ASP A 172 -0.98 -10.24 -17.55
CA ASP A 172 -1.90 -9.46 -18.37
C ASP A 172 -2.93 -8.64 -17.54
N GLU A 173 -3.40 -9.12 -16.39
CA GLU A 173 -4.37 -8.39 -15.56
C GLU A 173 -3.71 -7.20 -14.83
N VAL A 174 -2.46 -7.37 -14.37
CA VAL A 174 -1.71 -6.29 -13.71
C VAL A 174 -1.29 -5.23 -14.72
N THR A 175 -0.82 -5.63 -15.91
CA THR A 175 -0.53 -4.69 -17.00
C THR A 175 -1.77 -3.90 -17.44
N ARG A 176 -2.97 -4.50 -17.45
CA ARG A 176 -4.22 -3.75 -17.72
C ARG A 176 -4.58 -2.72 -16.65
N ARG A 177 -4.24 -2.98 -15.37
CA ARG A 177 -4.43 -1.98 -14.30
C ARG A 177 -3.48 -0.80 -14.47
N LEU A 178 -2.20 -1.08 -14.68
CA LEU A 178 -1.18 -0.05 -14.92
C LEU A 178 -1.48 0.83 -16.15
N ASN A 179 -2.14 0.28 -17.18
CA ASN A 179 -2.56 1.03 -18.38
C ASN A 179 -3.95 1.69 -18.25
N SER A 180 -4.74 1.40 -17.20
CA SER A 180 -6.06 2.02 -17.02
C SER A 180 -6.01 3.38 -16.32
N ASP A 181 -4.91 3.70 -15.63
CA ASP A 181 -4.68 5.03 -15.04
C ASP A 181 -4.50 6.14 -16.10
N GLU A 182 -4.30 5.81 -17.39
CA GLU A 182 -4.28 6.77 -18.50
C GLU A 182 -5.67 7.10 -19.07
N LYS A 183 -6.75 6.50 -18.54
CA LYS A 183 -8.13 6.80 -18.98
C LYS A 183 -9.02 7.27 -17.83
N CYS A 184 -8.55 8.23 -17.05
CA CYS A 184 -9.49 9.16 -16.42
C CYS A 184 -10.01 10.11 -17.50
N VAL A 185 -11.04 9.64 -18.21
CA VAL A 185 -11.92 10.45 -19.04
C VAL A 185 -12.46 11.58 -18.18
N ILE A 186 -11.92 12.78 -18.37
CA ILE A 186 -12.58 14.01 -17.96
C ILE A 186 -13.68 14.27 -19.00
N MET A 187 -14.92 13.91 -18.66
CA MET A 187 -16.12 14.55 -19.23
C MET A 187 -16.48 15.74 -18.37
#